data_AF-A0A183E2U0-F1
#
_entry.id   AF-A0A183E2U0-F1
#
_cell.length_a   1.000
_cell.length_b   1.000
_cell.length_c   1.000
_cell.angle_alpha   90.00
_cell.angle_beta   90.00
_cell.angle_gamma   90.00
#
_symmetry.space_group_name_H-M   'P 1'
#
loop_
_entity.id
_entity.type
_entity.pdbx_description
1 polymer ?
#
loop_
_entity_poly.entity_id
_entity_poly.type
_entity_poly.pdbx_seq_one_letter_code
_entity_poly.pdbx_strand_id
1 'polypeptide(L)'
;MRDEVSGQFAVVRRVIDRTTGEQYAAKFIKKRRYATSRRGVTRSNIEREVDVLRAVGGHEHTIKLFEVFETPSDVILVLELVSGGELFDHVSAKECLDEAEASAFIQQILLGVKHLHDNHVVHLDIKPLSPATDMWALGVVTYILLSGGSPFLGETREETFVNISAVNYHFSERYFEHVSPYAKDFIGRLFVRDQRKRATVDECLRHPWTRGLFHRKILNSLFPYN
;
A
#
# COMPACT_ATOMS: atom_id res chain seq x y z
N MET A 1 -10.77 1.29 22.75
CA MET A 1 -12.03 1.85 22.19
C MET A 1 -11.68 2.99 21.24
N ARG A 2 -11.14 2.66 20.06
CA ARG A 2 -10.93 3.58 18.93
C ARG A 2 -10.93 2.71 17.67
N ASP A 3 -12.13 2.31 17.24
CA ASP A 3 -12.34 1.37 16.12
C ASP A 3 -12.87 2.11 14.87
N GLU A 4 -12.41 3.36 14.65
CA GLU A 4 -12.86 4.20 13.53
C GLU A 4 -11.65 4.80 12.81
N VAL A 5 -11.42 4.37 11.57
CA VAL A 5 -10.44 4.97 10.65
C VAL A 5 -11.24 5.79 9.64
N SER A 6 -11.01 7.12 9.62
CA SER A 6 -11.72 8.04 8.72
C SER A 6 -10.84 8.48 7.56
N GLY A 7 -11.26 8.21 6.32
CA GLY A 7 -10.73 8.84 5.12
C GLY A 7 -11.59 10.04 4.69
N GLN A 8 -11.14 10.79 3.68
CA GLN A 8 -11.79 12.04 3.25
C GLN A 8 -13.28 11.89 2.87
N PHE A 9 -13.71 10.70 2.43
CA PHE A 9 -15.09 10.42 1.99
C PHE A 9 -15.65 9.06 2.41
N ALA A 10 -14.93 8.33 3.26
CA ALA A 10 -15.32 7.00 3.71
C ALA A 10 -14.98 6.78 5.18
N VAL A 11 -15.81 6.01 5.87
CA VAL A 11 -15.61 5.61 7.26
C VAL A 11 -15.54 4.10 7.31
N VAL A 12 -14.53 3.54 7.97
CA VAL A 12 -14.41 2.09 8.19
C VAL A 12 -14.78 1.77 9.63
N ARG A 13 -15.61 0.75 9.84
CA ARG A 13 -16.03 0.28 11.16
C ARG A 13 -15.93 -1.22 11.26
N ARG A 14 -15.54 -1.74 12.43
CA ARG A 14 -15.71 -3.17 12.73
C ARG A 14 -17.20 -3.49 12.85
N VAL A 15 -17.64 -4.54 12.16
CA VAL A 15 -19.02 -5.06 12.20
C VAL A 15 -19.00 -6.55 12.53
N ILE A 16 -20.14 -7.07 12.98
CA ILE A 16 -20.32 -8.47 13.34
C ILE A 16 -21.54 -8.98 12.60
N ASP A 17 -21.40 -10.10 11.89
CA ASP A 17 -22.54 -10.83 11.37
C ASP A 17 -23.32 -11.42 12.54
N ARG A 18 -24.60 -11.03 12.65
CA ARG A 18 -25.45 -11.43 13.77
C ARG A 18 -25.82 -12.91 13.76
N THR A 19 -25.73 -13.57 12.60
CA THR A 19 -26.10 -14.97 12.43
C THR A 19 -24.94 -15.91 12.74
N THR A 20 -23.75 -15.59 12.26
CA THR A 20 -22.54 -16.40 12.41
C THR A 20 -21.67 -15.97 13.59
N GLY A 21 -21.78 -14.72 14.04
CA GLY A 21 -20.89 -14.12 15.04
C GLY A 21 -19.53 -13.70 14.49
N GLU A 22 -19.27 -13.89 13.20
CA GLU A 22 -18.01 -13.54 12.56
C GLU A 22 -17.83 -12.02 12.44
N GLN A 23 -16.58 -11.58 12.51
CA GLN A 23 -16.22 -10.16 12.50
C GLN A 23 -15.67 -9.73 11.13
N TYR A 24 -16.04 -8.52 10.72
CA TYR A 24 -15.70 -7.94 9.42
C TYR A 24 -15.36 -6.46 9.55
N ALA A 25 -14.76 -5.89 8.51
CA ALA A 25 -14.62 -4.44 8.35
C ALA A 25 -15.67 -3.93 7.35
N ALA A 26 -16.50 -2.96 7.75
CA ALA A 26 -17.45 -2.32 6.85
C ALA A 26 -16.97 -0.91 6.47
N LYS A 27 -16.72 -0.70 5.18
CA LYS A 27 -16.36 0.61 4.60
C LYS A 27 -17.60 1.31 4.06
N PHE A 28 -18.01 2.39 4.70
CA PHE A 28 -19.16 3.21 4.34
C PHE A 28 -18.71 4.34 3.41
N ILE A 29 -19.15 4.31 2.16
CA ILE A 29 -18.80 5.29 1.12
C ILE A 29 -20.03 6.16 0.83
N LYS A 30 -19.91 7.47 1.10
CA LYS A 30 -20.98 8.44 0.86
C LYS A 30 -21.18 8.64 -0.64
N LYS A 31 -22.39 8.40 -1.16
CA LYS A 31 -22.72 8.68 -2.56
C LYS A 31 -22.81 10.19 -2.81
N ARG A 32 -22.21 10.64 -3.91
CA ARG A 32 -22.33 12.02 -4.36
C ARG A 32 -23.78 12.30 -4.79
N ARG A 33 -24.46 13.22 -4.11
CA ARG A 33 -25.88 13.56 -4.39
C ARG A 33 -26.09 14.30 -5.70
N TYR A 34 -25.19 15.24 -6.04
CA TYR A 34 -25.28 16.04 -7.28
C TYR A 34 -23.93 16.15 -7.97
N ALA A 35 -23.91 16.34 -9.29
CA ALA A 35 -22.66 16.45 -10.06
C ALA A 35 -21.76 17.60 -9.57
N THR A 36 -22.35 18.69 -9.08
CA THR A 36 -21.68 19.87 -8.52
C THR A 36 -21.27 19.72 -7.04
N SER A 37 -21.68 18.63 -6.38
CA SER A 37 -21.37 18.42 -4.96
C SER A 37 -19.87 18.19 -4.76
N ARG A 38 -19.29 18.95 -3.82
CA ARG A 38 -17.91 18.76 -3.35
C ARG A 38 -17.75 17.60 -2.35
N ARG A 39 -18.84 16.94 -1.97
CA ARG A 39 -18.87 15.84 -0.98
C ARG A 39 -19.44 14.56 -1.61
N GLY A 40 -18.84 13.44 -1.25
CA GLY A 40 -19.23 12.11 -1.69
C GLY A 40 -18.56 11.67 -2.99
N VAL A 41 -18.59 10.37 -3.24
CA VAL A 41 -17.92 9.71 -4.36
C VAL A 41 -18.94 9.45 -5.47
N THR A 42 -18.51 9.56 -6.73
CA THR A 42 -19.39 9.28 -7.88
C THR A 42 -19.74 7.78 -7.93
N ARG A 43 -20.93 7.44 -8.42
CA ARG A 43 -21.35 6.03 -8.51
C ARG A 43 -20.38 5.20 -9.36
N SER A 44 -19.91 5.76 -10.48
CA SER A 44 -18.97 5.08 -11.36
C SER A 44 -17.61 4.81 -10.71
N ASN A 45 -17.13 5.68 -9.81
CA ASN A 45 -15.92 5.39 -9.04
C ASN A 45 -16.16 4.28 -8.01
N ILE A 46 -17.34 4.27 -7.36
CA ILE A 46 -17.68 3.22 -6.39
C ILE A 46 -17.82 1.86 -7.10
N GLU A 47 -18.50 1.80 -8.24
CA GLU A 47 -18.64 0.60 -9.06
C GLU A 47 -17.27 0.07 -9.50
N ARG A 48 -16.38 0.96 -9.96
CA ARG A 48 -15.00 0.61 -10.31
C ARG A 48 -14.24 0.00 -9.11
N GLU A 49 -14.36 0.58 -7.92
CA GLU A 49 -13.73 0.05 -6.70
C GLU A 49 -14.26 -1.35 -6.36
N VAL A 50 -15.57 -1.57 -6.46
CA VAL A 50 -16.21 -2.89 -6.24
C VAL A 50 -15.72 -3.91 -7.26
N ASP A 51 -15.68 -3.55 -8.54
CA ASP A 51 -15.26 -4.45 -9.61
C ASP A 51 -13.80 -4.87 -9.45
N VAL A 52 -12.93 -3.93 -9.06
CA VAL A 52 -11.54 -4.23 -8.71
C VAL A 52 -11.48 -5.21 -7.54
N LEU A 53 -12.15 -4.91 -6.43
CA LEU A 53 -12.15 -5.76 -5.24
C LEU A 53 -12.68 -7.18 -5.51
N ARG A 54 -13.65 -7.32 -6.41
CA ARG A 54 -14.16 -8.62 -6.86
C ARG A 54 -13.16 -9.36 -7.76
N ALA A 55 -12.49 -8.66 -8.67
CA ALA A 55 -11.51 -9.26 -9.57
C ALA A 55 -10.25 -9.71 -8.82
N VAL A 56 -9.84 -8.98 -7.78
CA VAL A 56 -8.59 -9.24 -7.06
C VAL A 56 -8.80 -10.05 -5.78
N GLY A 57 -10.04 -10.25 -5.33
CA GLY A 57 -10.34 -10.99 -4.10
C GLY A 57 -9.85 -12.45 -4.15
N GLY A 58 -9.34 -12.94 -3.01
CA GLY A 58 -8.94 -14.35 -2.84
C GLY A 58 -7.43 -14.62 -2.89
N HIS A 59 -6.59 -13.60 -3.07
CA HIS A 59 -5.14 -13.70 -2.91
C HIS A 59 -4.71 -13.31 -1.49
N GLU A 60 -3.76 -14.04 -0.90
CA GLU A 60 -3.32 -13.95 0.51
C GLU A 60 -2.88 -12.53 0.93
N HIS A 61 -2.42 -11.72 -0.02
CA HIS A 61 -1.93 -10.36 0.22
C HIS A 61 -2.84 -9.26 -0.37
N THR A 62 -4.11 -9.56 -0.59
CA THR A 62 -5.12 -8.59 -1.01
C THR A 62 -6.39 -8.71 -0.17
N ILE A 63 -6.98 -7.59 0.21
CA ILE A 63 -8.19 -7.58 1.04
C ILE A 63 -9.36 -8.25 0.31
N LYS A 64 -10.03 -9.20 0.98
CA LYS A 64 -11.22 -9.85 0.42
C LYS A 64 -12.47 -8.99 0.60
N LEU A 65 -13.26 -8.86 -0.46
CA LEU A 65 -14.63 -8.35 -0.41
C LEU A 65 -15.61 -9.51 -0.24
N PHE A 66 -16.41 -9.48 0.83
CA PHE A 66 -17.44 -10.46 1.12
C PHE A 66 -18.77 -10.05 0.50
N GLU A 67 -19.25 -8.84 0.83
CA GLU A 67 -20.57 -8.38 0.42
C GLU A 67 -20.61 -6.88 0.12
N VAL A 68 -21.59 -6.46 -0.66
CA VAL A 68 -21.85 -5.05 -0.98
C VAL A 68 -23.30 -4.75 -0.68
N PHE A 69 -23.55 -3.76 0.17
CA PHE A 69 -24.87 -3.21 0.43
C PHE A 69 -24.99 -1.80 -0.13
N GLU A 70 -26.18 -1.47 -0.63
CA GLU A 70 -26.49 -0.13 -1.10
C GLU A 70 -27.70 0.42 -0.33
N THR A 71 -27.56 1.66 0.13
CA THR A 71 -28.64 2.47 0.71
C THR A 71 -28.86 3.70 -0.16
N PRO A 72 -29.90 4.53 0.04
CA PRO A 72 -30.07 5.76 -0.74
C PRO A 72 -28.89 6.74 -0.65
N SER A 73 -28.15 6.77 0.46
CA SER A 73 -27.06 7.73 0.70
C SER A 73 -25.65 7.14 0.64
N ASP A 74 -25.52 5.83 0.78
CA ASP A 74 -24.23 5.16 1.00
C ASP A 74 -24.13 3.84 0.25
N VAL A 75 -22.92 3.49 -0.15
CA VAL A 75 -22.54 2.11 -0.50
C VAL A 75 -21.65 1.58 0.62
N ILE A 76 -21.89 0.35 1.05
CA ILE A 76 -21.22 -0.28 2.19
C ILE A 76 -20.53 -1.54 1.68
N LEU A 77 -19.21 -1.57 1.80
CA LEU A 77 -18.40 -2.73 1.42
C LEU A 77 -18.07 -3.52 2.69
N VAL A 78 -18.50 -4.79 2.75
CA VAL A 78 -18.11 -5.72 3.81
C VAL A 78 -16.83 -6.43 3.38
N LEU A 79 -15.76 -6.13 4.09
CA LEU A 79 -14.40 -6.53 3.79
C LEU A 79 -13.87 -7.42 4.91
N GLU A 80 -12.81 -8.15 4.59
CA GLU A 80 -11.98 -8.83 5.56
C GLU A 80 -11.50 -7.89 6.66
N LEU A 81 -11.65 -8.31 7.92
CA LEU A 81 -11.15 -7.58 9.06
C LEU A 81 -9.68 -7.92 9.28
N VAL A 82 -8.79 -6.97 8.94
CA VAL A 82 -7.36 -7.12 9.21
C VAL A 82 -7.06 -6.64 10.63
N SER A 83 -6.81 -7.57 11.54
CA SER A 83 -6.43 -7.28 12.93
C SER A 83 -4.90 -7.22 13.06
N GLY A 84 -4.31 -6.05 12.84
CA GLY A 84 -2.85 -5.86 12.96
C GLY A 84 -2.39 -4.42 13.21
N GLY A 85 -3.32 -3.46 13.27
CA GLY A 85 -2.98 -2.03 13.24
C GLY A 85 -2.48 -1.59 11.87
N GLU A 86 -2.16 -0.29 11.72
CA GLU A 86 -1.44 0.16 10.54
C GLU A 86 0.02 -0.30 10.65
N LEU A 87 0.63 -0.70 9.53
CA LEU A 87 2.06 -1.03 9.50
C LEU A 87 2.88 0.06 10.20
N PHE A 88 2.56 1.32 9.93
CA PHE A 88 3.28 2.46 10.47
C PHE A 88 3.20 2.53 12.01
N ASP A 89 2.13 2.04 12.65
CA ASP A 89 2.03 1.97 14.11
C ASP A 89 2.97 0.89 14.68
N HIS A 90 3.09 -0.25 13.99
CA HIS A 90 4.01 -1.33 14.39
C HIS A 90 5.49 -0.94 14.18
N VAL A 91 5.76 -0.14 13.13
CA VAL A 91 7.07 0.42 12.83
C VAL A 91 7.41 1.58 13.75
N SER A 92 6.46 2.44 14.13
CA SER A 92 6.71 3.58 15.01
C SER A 92 7.00 3.15 16.46
N ALA A 93 6.56 1.95 16.87
CA ALA A 93 6.81 1.39 18.19
C ALA A 93 8.20 0.76 18.34
N LYS A 94 8.88 0.42 17.24
CA LYS A 94 10.26 -0.06 17.22
C LYS A 94 11.14 1.04 16.63
N GLU A 95 12.13 1.54 17.37
CA GLU A 95 12.92 2.72 16.95
C GLU A 95 13.57 2.60 15.55
N CYS A 96 13.77 1.39 15.01
CA CYS A 96 14.00 1.09 13.58
C CYS A 96 13.52 -0.34 13.28
N LEU A 97 12.93 -0.58 12.10
CA LEU A 97 12.86 -1.95 11.54
C LEU A 97 14.25 -2.34 11.06
N ASP A 98 14.68 -3.58 11.32
CA ASP A 98 15.87 -4.08 10.65
C ASP A 98 15.60 -4.36 9.16
N GLU A 99 16.67 -4.39 8.37
CA GLU A 99 16.56 -4.53 6.92
C GLU A 99 15.85 -5.85 6.50
N ALA A 100 15.95 -6.89 7.33
CA ALA A 100 15.29 -8.16 7.07
C ALA A 100 13.77 -8.03 7.27
N GLU A 101 13.31 -7.46 8.37
CA GLU A 101 11.89 -7.19 8.60
C GLU A 101 11.30 -6.30 7.50
N ALA A 102 12.02 -5.24 7.12
CA ALA A 102 11.62 -4.35 6.03
C ALA A 102 11.51 -5.08 4.68
N SER A 103 12.49 -5.92 4.34
CA SER A 103 12.48 -6.71 3.11
C SER A 103 11.32 -7.71 3.07
N ALA A 104 11.05 -8.41 4.17
CA ALA A 104 9.89 -9.31 4.30
C ALA A 104 8.58 -8.58 4.04
N PHE A 105 8.44 -7.40 4.62
CA PHE A 105 7.24 -6.59 4.45
C PHE A 105 7.08 -6.09 3.00
N ILE A 106 8.16 -5.58 2.39
CA ILE A 106 8.15 -5.18 0.98
C ILE A 106 7.84 -6.36 0.06
N GLN A 107 8.30 -7.57 0.39
CA GLN A 107 7.96 -8.78 -0.36
C GLN A 107 6.46 -9.07 -0.34
N GLN A 108 5.78 -8.92 0.79
CA GLN A 108 4.31 -9.08 0.86
C GLN A 108 3.59 -8.03 0.01
N ILE A 109 4.03 -6.77 0.06
CA ILE A 109 3.47 -5.72 -0.82
C ILE A 109 3.69 -6.09 -2.29
N LEU A 110 4.89 -6.53 -2.67
CA LEU A 110 5.20 -6.92 -4.04
C LEU A 110 4.30 -8.06 -4.54
N LEU A 111 4.00 -9.05 -3.69
CA LEU A 111 3.08 -10.13 -4.04
C LEU A 111 1.66 -9.62 -4.26
N GLY A 112 1.17 -8.72 -3.39
CA GLY A 112 -0.12 -8.05 -3.58
C GLY A 112 -0.16 -7.22 -4.87
N VAL A 113 0.85 -6.37 -5.10
CA VAL A 113 0.97 -5.55 -6.32
C VAL A 113 1.06 -6.41 -7.57
N LYS A 114 1.78 -7.53 -7.51
CA LYS A 114 1.85 -8.48 -8.63
C LYS A 114 0.47 -9.00 -8.99
N HIS A 115 -0.28 -9.46 -7.99
CA HIS A 115 -1.64 -9.94 -8.20
C HIS A 115 -2.55 -8.86 -8.82
N LEU A 116 -2.42 -7.60 -8.39
CA LEU A 116 -3.15 -6.49 -9.00
C LEU A 116 -2.73 -6.29 -10.47
N HIS A 117 -1.44 -6.24 -10.75
CA HIS A 117 -0.90 -6.01 -12.09
C HIS A 117 -1.24 -7.15 -13.06
N ASP A 118 -1.20 -8.41 -12.61
CA ASP A 118 -1.59 -9.59 -13.36
C ASP A 118 -3.11 -9.57 -13.71
N ASN A 119 -3.94 -8.93 -12.87
CA ASN A 119 -5.36 -8.67 -13.12
C ASN A 119 -5.63 -7.33 -13.84
N HIS A 120 -4.59 -6.67 -14.38
CA HIS A 120 -4.67 -5.37 -15.06
C HIS A 120 -5.23 -4.22 -14.21
N VAL A 121 -5.05 -4.30 -12.89
CA VAL A 121 -5.40 -3.26 -11.92
C VAL A 121 -4.14 -2.49 -11.51
N VAL A 122 -4.19 -1.16 -11.59
CA VAL A 122 -3.18 -0.25 -11.00
C VAL A 122 -3.74 0.25 -9.67
N HIS A 123 -2.97 0.14 -8.59
CA HIS A 123 -3.48 0.38 -7.23
C HIS A 123 -3.84 1.85 -7.00
N LEU A 124 -3.02 2.79 -7.48
CA LEU A 124 -3.26 4.22 -7.31
C LEU A 124 -4.21 4.76 -8.39
N ASP A 125 -5.51 4.90 -8.03
CA ASP A 125 -6.62 5.26 -8.93
C ASP A 125 -6.70 6.76 -9.30
N ILE A 126 -5.59 7.35 -9.75
CA ILE A 126 -5.58 8.66 -10.43
C ILE A 126 -4.96 8.46 -11.82
N LYS A 127 -5.58 8.98 -12.89
CA LYS A 127 -5.01 8.83 -14.25
C LYS A 127 -4.04 9.97 -14.60
N PRO A 128 -3.01 9.72 -15.44
CA PRO A 128 -2.61 8.44 -16.00
C PRO A 128 -1.47 7.82 -15.17
N LEU A 129 -1.81 6.98 -14.19
CA LEU A 129 -0.82 6.16 -13.48
C LEU A 129 -0.75 4.78 -14.15
N SER A 130 0.48 4.31 -14.36
CA SER A 130 0.81 3.02 -14.96
C SER A 130 1.26 2.04 -13.87
N PRO A 131 1.43 0.74 -14.14
CA PRO A 131 2.09 -0.18 -13.20
C PRO A 131 3.41 0.40 -12.63
N ALA A 132 4.14 1.16 -13.44
CA ALA A 132 5.36 1.83 -13.01
C ALA A 132 5.13 2.87 -11.89
N THR A 133 3.95 3.48 -11.79
CA THR A 133 3.62 4.38 -10.68
C THR A 133 3.59 3.63 -9.35
N ASP A 134 2.94 2.47 -9.30
CA ASP A 134 2.89 1.66 -8.08
C ASP A 134 4.31 1.28 -7.63
N MET A 135 5.19 0.98 -8.61
CA MET A 135 6.60 0.71 -8.35
C MET A 135 7.35 1.94 -7.78
N TRP A 136 7.05 3.16 -8.25
CA TRP A 136 7.63 4.37 -7.64
C TRP A 136 7.17 4.56 -6.19
N ALA A 137 5.89 4.37 -5.92
CA ALA A 137 5.33 4.46 -4.57
C ALA A 137 5.97 3.41 -3.64
N LEU A 138 6.20 2.20 -4.14
CA LEU A 138 6.94 1.16 -3.41
C LEU A 138 8.37 1.61 -3.04
N GLY A 139 9.05 2.33 -3.94
CA GLY A 139 10.37 2.90 -3.67
C GLY A 139 10.32 3.93 -2.54
N VAL A 140 9.29 4.79 -2.52
CA VAL A 140 9.08 5.77 -1.44
C VAL A 140 8.84 5.08 -0.11
N VAL A 141 7.95 4.08 -0.08
CA VAL A 141 7.68 3.29 1.13
C VAL A 141 8.95 2.60 1.62
N THR A 142 9.71 1.95 0.73
CA THR A 142 10.95 1.26 1.08
C THR A 142 11.99 2.22 1.67
N TYR A 143 12.16 3.40 1.07
CA TYR A 143 13.07 4.42 1.58
C TYR A 143 12.68 4.89 2.99
N ILE A 144 11.39 5.16 3.21
CA ILE A 144 10.88 5.60 4.52
C ILE A 144 11.06 4.49 5.56
N LEU A 145 10.77 3.23 5.24
CA LEU A 145 10.93 2.11 6.17
C LEU A 145 12.38 1.91 6.62
N LEU A 146 13.34 2.14 5.73
CA LEU A 146 14.77 1.93 6.03
C LEU A 146 15.46 3.13 6.69
N SER A 147 14.87 4.33 6.64
CA SER A 147 15.52 5.57 7.09
C SER A 147 14.71 6.43 8.05
N GLY A 148 13.39 6.22 8.13
CA GLY A 148 12.44 7.12 8.79
C GLY A 148 12.23 8.46 8.07
N GLY A 149 12.97 8.75 7.00
CA GLY A 149 12.93 10.00 6.25
C GLY A 149 12.19 9.88 4.92
N SER A 150 11.69 11.00 4.40
CA SER A 150 11.12 11.05 3.04
C SER A 150 12.22 11.31 2.00
N PRO A 151 12.26 10.58 0.87
CA PRO A 151 13.34 10.71 -0.12
C PRO A 151 13.37 12.05 -0.87
N PHE A 152 12.21 12.71 -1.01
CA PHE A 152 12.07 13.90 -1.86
C PHE A 152 11.53 15.13 -1.12
N LEU A 153 11.27 15.03 0.19
CA LEU A 153 10.69 16.14 0.96
C LEU A 153 11.67 17.32 1.04
N GLY A 154 11.24 18.48 0.54
CA GLY A 154 11.90 19.76 0.74
C GLY A 154 11.23 20.58 1.85
N GLU A 155 11.79 21.76 2.14
CA GLU A 155 11.19 22.72 3.07
C GLU A 155 9.87 23.28 2.53
N THR A 156 9.74 23.34 1.21
CA THR A 156 8.54 23.82 0.51
C THR A 156 7.95 22.75 -0.42
N ARG A 157 6.70 22.98 -0.85
CA ARG A 157 6.04 22.10 -1.83
C ARG A 157 6.70 22.20 -3.20
N GLU A 158 7.14 23.40 -3.55
CA GLU A 158 7.84 23.72 -4.79
C GLU A 158 9.18 22.97 -4.84
N GLU A 159 9.94 23.00 -3.74
CA GLU A 159 11.18 22.23 -3.62
C GLU A 159 10.93 20.72 -3.70
N THR A 160 9.91 20.22 -2.98
CA THR A 160 9.51 18.81 -3.04
C THR A 160 9.18 18.39 -4.48
N PHE A 161 8.46 19.24 -5.22
CA PHE A 161 8.13 18.98 -6.62
C PHE A 161 9.37 18.97 -7.52
N VAL A 162 10.31 19.89 -7.30
CA VAL A 162 11.60 19.91 -8.00
C VAL A 162 12.38 18.64 -7.73
N ASN A 163 12.44 18.19 -6.47
CA ASN A 163 13.13 16.97 -6.09
C ASN A 163 12.54 15.73 -6.77
N ILE A 164 11.21 15.59 -6.77
CA ILE A 164 10.52 14.49 -7.48
C ILE A 164 10.83 14.55 -8.99
N SER A 165 10.70 15.73 -9.59
CA SER A 165 10.86 15.92 -11.05
C SER A 165 12.28 15.67 -11.54
N ALA A 166 13.26 16.02 -10.71
CA ALA A 166 14.68 15.81 -10.98
C ALA A 166 15.18 14.44 -10.51
N VAL A 167 14.36 13.66 -9.79
CA VAL A 167 14.76 12.43 -9.10
C VAL A 167 15.95 12.71 -8.16
N ASN A 168 15.86 13.80 -7.42
CA ASN A 168 16.87 14.28 -6.48
C ASN A 168 16.62 13.69 -5.09
N TYR A 169 17.29 12.58 -4.77
CA TYR A 169 17.28 11.92 -3.46
C TYR A 169 18.70 11.43 -3.15
N HIS A 170 19.00 11.21 -1.87
CA HIS A 170 20.34 10.83 -1.43
C HIS A 170 20.31 9.80 -0.31
N PHE A 171 21.21 8.82 -0.36
CA PHE A 171 21.45 7.91 0.76
C PHE A 171 22.43 8.53 1.75
N SER A 172 21.94 9.48 2.55
CA SER A 172 22.75 10.14 3.60
C SER A 172 23.30 9.12 4.59
N GLU A 173 24.60 9.19 4.89
CA GLU A 173 25.27 8.29 5.86
C GLU A 173 24.55 8.29 7.21
N ARG A 174 24.02 9.45 7.65
CA ARG A 174 23.26 9.57 8.91
C ARG A 174 22.12 8.56 9.06
N TYR A 175 21.47 8.19 7.95
CA TYR A 175 20.31 7.28 7.97
C TYR A 175 20.59 5.94 7.28
N PHE A 176 21.60 5.88 6.41
CA PHE A 176 21.86 4.73 5.55
C PHE A 176 23.22 4.08 5.79
N GLU A 177 23.95 4.43 6.87
CA GLU A 177 25.23 3.81 7.24
C GLU A 177 25.13 2.28 7.33
N HIS A 178 24.07 1.77 7.96
CA HIS A 178 23.87 0.32 8.19
C HIS A 178 23.02 -0.37 7.12
N VAL A 179 22.55 0.37 6.11
CA VAL A 179 21.69 -0.18 5.05
C VAL A 179 22.54 -0.76 3.93
N SER A 180 22.25 -2.01 3.55
CA SER A 180 23.06 -2.75 2.59
C SER A 180 23.07 -2.10 1.19
N PRO A 181 24.13 -2.37 0.39
CA PRO A 181 24.15 -1.97 -1.02
C PRO A 181 22.99 -2.57 -1.83
N TYR A 182 22.47 -3.75 -1.44
CA TYR A 182 21.34 -4.37 -2.13
C TYR A 182 20.04 -3.62 -1.91
N ALA A 183 19.78 -3.12 -0.70
CA ALA A 183 18.61 -2.28 -0.43
C ALA A 183 18.67 -0.96 -1.21
N LYS A 184 19.86 -0.34 -1.25
CA LYS A 184 20.10 0.90 -2.01
C LYS A 184 19.92 0.69 -3.52
N ASP A 185 20.43 -0.43 -4.05
CA ASP A 185 20.22 -0.82 -5.46
C ASP A 185 18.73 -1.06 -5.77
N PHE A 186 18.02 -1.74 -4.87
CA PHE A 186 16.58 -1.97 -5.01
C PHE A 186 15.80 -0.66 -5.13
N ILE A 187 16.04 0.30 -4.22
CA ILE A 187 15.43 1.64 -4.28
C ILE A 187 15.82 2.37 -5.58
N GLY A 188 17.10 2.31 -5.96
CA GLY A 188 17.62 2.96 -7.16
C GLY A 188 16.94 2.51 -8.45
N ARG A 189 16.56 1.23 -8.54
CA ARG A 189 15.82 0.68 -9.69
C ARG A 189 14.36 1.14 -9.75
N LEU A 190 13.79 1.61 -8.64
CA LEU A 190 12.43 2.12 -8.54
C LEU A 190 12.36 3.64 -8.80
N PHE A 191 13.37 4.39 -8.34
CA PHE A 191 13.51 5.82 -8.61
C PHE A 191 14.16 6.10 -9.96
N VAL A 192 13.51 5.62 -11.03
CA VAL A 192 13.90 5.87 -12.42
C VAL A 192 12.86 6.76 -13.09
N ARG A 193 13.31 7.88 -13.67
CA ARG A 193 12.44 8.87 -14.32
C ARG A 193 11.69 8.28 -15.52
N ASP A 194 12.39 7.52 -16.35
CA ASP A 194 11.80 6.82 -17.50
C ASP A 194 10.99 5.61 -17.02
N GLN A 195 9.66 5.71 -17.12
CA GLN A 195 8.73 4.65 -16.68
C GLN A 195 8.99 3.31 -17.37
N ARG A 196 9.55 3.29 -18.58
CA ARG A 196 9.83 2.06 -19.34
C ARG A 196 11.08 1.34 -18.85
N LYS A 197 11.96 2.06 -18.16
CA LYS A 197 13.21 1.54 -17.59
C LYS A 197 13.10 1.28 -16.09
N ARG A 198 12.02 1.74 -15.46
CA ARG A 198 11.75 1.52 -14.05
C ARG A 198 11.46 0.04 -13.83
N ALA A 199 12.03 -0.53 -12.76
CA ALA A 199 11.83 -1.94 -12.45
C ALA A 199 10.35 -2.28 -12.28
N THR A 200 9.98 -3.41 -12.85
CA THR A 200 8.67 -4.04 -12.75
C THR A 200 8.55 -4.86 -11.46
N VAL A 201 7.32 -5.21 -11.09
CA VAL A 201 7.06 -6.06 -9.92
C VAL A 201 7.79 -7.41 -9.99
N ASP A 202 7.85 -8.03 -11.16
CA ASP A 202 8.54 -9.31 -11.36
C ASP A 202 10.08 -9.18 -11.21
N GLU A 203 10.65 -8.06 -11.66
CA GLU A 203 12.08 -7.78 -11.47
C GLU A 203 12.39 -7.52 -9.99
N CYS A 204 11.52 -6.79 -9.29
CA CYS A 204 11.63 -6.54 -7.87
C CYS A 204 11.48 -7.81 -7.03
N LEU A 205 10.59 -8.74 -7.38
CA LEU A 205 10.47 -10.05 -6.70
C LEU A 205 11.69 -10.95 -6.91
N ARG A 206 12.41 -10.78 -8.03
CA ARG A 206 13.65 -11.51 -8.32
C ARG A 206 14.91 -10.85 -7.75
N HIS A 207 14.79 -9.63 -7.23
CA HIS A 207 15.91 -8.82 -6.77
C HIS A 207 16.62 -9.48 -5.57
N PRO A 208 17.96 -9.46 -5.46
CA PRO A 208 18.68 -10.08 -4.35
C PRO A 208 18.24 -9.61 -2.96
N TRP A 209 17.84 -8.34 -2.83
CA TRP A 209 17.36 -7.78 -1.55
C TRP A 209 16.06 -8.42 -1.04
N THR A 210 15.12 -8.72 -1.93
CA THR A 210 13.80 -9.33 -1.62
C THR A 210 13.84 -10.86 -1.69
N ARG A 211 14.76 -11.42 -2.49
CA ARG A 211 14.97 -12.86 -2.68
C ARG A 211 15.96 -13.46 -1.67
N GLY A 212 16.79 -12.63 -1.03
CA GLY A 212 18.01 -13.02 -0.31
C GLY A 212 17.81 -13.54 1.12
N LEU A 213 17.83 -14.88 1.24
CA LEU A 213 18.62 -15.70 2.18
C LEU A 213 18.51 -15.56 3.72
N PHE A 214 17.72 -14.65 4.29
CA PHE A 214 17.54 -14.57 5.76
C PHE A 214 16.18 -15.12 6.27
N HIS A 215 15.25 -15.46 5.38
CA HIS A 215 13.82 -15.32 5.72
C HIS A 215 12.99 -16.57 5.97
N ARG A 216 13.48 -17.77 5.65
CA ARG A 216 12.60 -18.96 5.74
C ARG A 216 12.21 -19.35 7.17
N LYS A 217 12.94 -18.85 8.19
CA LYS A 217 12.61 -19.06 9.62
C LYS A 217 11.85 -17.89 10.24
N ILE A 218 12.07 -16.65 9.77
CA ILE A 218 11.51 -15.43 10.39
C ILE A 218 10.07 -15.18 9.95
N LEU A 219 9.73 -15.45 8.68
CA LEU A 219 8.35 -15.30 8.19
C LEU A 219 7.36 -16.18 8.97
N ASN A 220 7.76 -17.42 9.31
CA ASN A 220 6.95 -18.33 10.13
C ASN A 220 6.89 -17.94 11.63
N SER A 221 7.83 -17.12 12.12
CA SER A 221 7.84 -16.68 13.52
C SER A 221 7.14 -15.34 13.75
N LEU A 222 7.13 -14.44 12.76
CA LEU A 222 6.45 -13.14 12.85
C LEU A 222 4.95 -13.24 12.58
N PHE A 223 4.52 -14.24 11.79
CA PHE A 223 3.11 -14.47 11.47
C PHE A 223 2.78 -15.96 11.60
N PRO A 224 2.65 -16.50 12.83
CA PRO A 224 2.47 -17.93 13.08
C PRO A 224 1.06 -18.46 12.75
N TYR A 225 0.18 -17.63 12.17
CA TYR A 225 -1.20 -17.98 11.84
C TYR A 225 -1.53 -17.60 10.39
N ASN A 226 -0.90 -18.32 9.46
CA ASN A 226 -1.47 -18.63 8.15
C ASN A 226 -1.95 -20.08 8.18
#